data_AF-A0A1R4J8Z4-F1
#
_entry.id   AF-A0A1R4J8Z4-F1
#
_cell.length_a   1.000
_cell.length_b   1.000
_cell.length_c   1.000
_cell.angle_alpha   90.00
_cell.angle_beta   90.00
_cell.angle_gamma   90.00
#
_symmetry.space_group_name_H-M   'P 1'
#
loop_
_entity.id
_entity.type
_entity.pdbx_description
1 polymer ?
#
loop_
_entity_poly.entity_id
_entity_poly.type
_entity_poly.pdbx_seq_one_letter_code
_entity_poly.pdbx_strand_id
1 'polypeptide(L)'
;MSETIAQPISTLTDNAPWNAYQRPFVRDLAYVLACPNVLTTWLDFAPHQNTHTVDVHSTSFWQAQFEAYQQRLEELDTTTAYQDLTRYLLKRPSPSRLGFHFEGLLSFWLEDGFAHQLHPYEILANNVQLYSGKQTTGELDLILYNHEESLVEHWELAIKFFMGSAPFAPENWVGINSRDNLERKMTHMQTKQFRSVWVDTEDHGRLRIDKRYGIIKGRFFLPIHTTEFKHPSWLEPSFPIHEWCDKNDLTNLATINTTTLRRAHYVEWFSKRDFYDNYDARLSPLNLSETDTLRTGLYFEGDRPIVIYFAYPEKPYDKL
;
A
#
# COMPACT_ATOMS: atom_id res chain seq x y z
N MET A 1 -0.78 1.62 40.51
CA MET A 1 -1.84 2.65 40.36
C MET A 1 -2.36 2.54 38.94
N SER A 2 -3.68 2.58 38.83
CA SER A 2 -4.51 2.01 37.78
C SER A 2 -4.04 2.23 36.35
N GLU A 3 -4.02 1.12 35.58
CA GLU A 3 -3.95 1.11 34.13
C GLU A 3 -5.13 1.91 33.57
N THR A 4 -4.81 2.95 32.80
CA THR A 4 -5.78 3.75 32.08
C THR A 4 -6.39 2.89 31.00
N ILE A 5 -7.71 2.73 31.08
CA ILE A 5 -8.58 2.03 30.13
C ILE A 5 -8.22 2.49 28.71
N ALA A 6 -7.76 1.55 27.88
CA ALA A 6 -7.50 1.77 26.47
C ALA A 6 -8.78 2.31 25.81
N GLN A 7 -8.70 3.53 25.28
CA GLN A 7 -9.79 4.07 24.46
C GLN A 7 -9.97 3.18 23.22
N PRO A 8 -11.20 3.03 22.70
CA PRO A 8 -11.43 2.26 21.49
C PRO A 8 -10.58 2.85 20.36
N ILE A 9 -9.74 2.00 19.76
CA ILE A 9 -8.94 2.35 18.59
C ILE A 9 -9.94 2.70 17.49
N SER A 10 -10.08 4.00 17.19
CA SER A 10 -10.79 4.47 16.01
C SER A 10 -10.14 3.79 14.80
N THR A 11 -10.82 2.83 14.19
CA THR A 11 -10.34 2.22 12.96
C THR A 11 -10.26 3.31 11.88
N LEU A 12 -9.19 3.29 11.07
CA LEU A 12 -9.00 4.23 9.96
C LEU A 12 -10.12 4.17 8.91
N THR A 13 -11.02 3.18 9.02
CA THR A 13 -12.22 3.04 8.18
C THR A 13 -13.24 4.14 8.42
N ASP A 14 -13.35 4.65 9.65
CA ASP A 14 -14.49 5.50 10.03
C ASP A 14 -14.12 6.99 9.98
N ASN A 15 -12.84 7.32 10.22
CA ASN A 15 -12.30 8.67 10.14
C ASN A 15 -10.88 8.65 9.57
N ALA A 16 -10.78 8.39 8.28
CA ALA A 16 -9.52 8.45 7.53
C ALA A 16 -8.94 9.88 7.51
N PRO A 17 -7.77 10.15 8.14
CA PRO A 17 -7.24 11.52 8.28
C PRO A 17 -6.87 12.15 6.94
N TRP A 18 -6.53 11.35 5.92
CA TRP A 18 -6.24 11.86 4.59
C TRP A 18 -7.46 12.50 3.90
N ASN A 19 -8.68 12.18 4.31
CA ASN A 19 -9.89 12.77 3.72
C ASN A 19 -10.01 14.28 4.00
N ALA A 20 -9.23 14.83 4.93
CA ALA A 20 -9.19 16.27 5.19
C ALA A 20 -8.60 17.08 4.01
N TYR A 21 -7.71 16.49 3.22
CA TYR A 21 -6.98 17.18 2.16
C TYR A 21 -7.78 17.19 0.85
N GLN A 22 -7.88 18.35 0.19
CA GLN A 22 -8.70 18.55 -1.00
C GLN A 22 -7.97 18.18 -2.30
N ARG A 23 -6.65 18.39 -2.35
CA ARG A 23 -5.85 18.10 -3.55
C ARG A 23 -5.54 16.60 -3.63
N PRO A 24 -5.81 15.94 -4.77
CA PRO A 24 -5.67 14.48 -4.86
C PRO A 24 -4.28 13.93 -4.52
N PHE A 25 -3.20 14.56 -4.99
CA PHE A 25 -1.85 14.09 -4.67
C PHE A 25 -1.44 14.36 -3.22
N VAL A 26 -1.94 15.43 -2.60
CA VAL A 26 -1.70 15.71 -1.17
C VAL A 26 -2.47 14.71 -0.31
N ARG A 27 -3.71 14.40 -0.70
CA ARG A 27 -4.51 13.33 -0.10
C ARG A 27 -3.83 11.96 -0.22
N ASP A 28 -3.28 11.62 -1.37
CA ASP A 28 -2.54 10.38 -1.56
C ASP A 28 -1.25 10.36 -0.70
N LEU A 29 -0.57 11.51 -0.57
CA LEU A 29 0.61 11.64 0.30
C LEU A 29 0.24 11.45 1.78
N ALA A 30 -0.85 12.08 2.23
CA ALA A 30 -1.38 11.89 3.57
C ALA A 30 -1.79 10.42 3.81
N TYR A 31 -2.37 9.76 2.81
CA TYR A 31 -2.71 8.33 2.89
C TYR A 31 -1.46 7.48 3.13
N VAL A 32 -0.37 7.68 2.38
CA VAL A 32 0.81 6.83 2.53
C VAL A 32 1.53 7.03 3.87
N LEU A 33 1.37 8.18 4.52
CA LEU A 33 1.92 8.45 5.84
C LEU A 33 1.03 7.92 6.96
N ALA A 34 -0.26 8.26 6.93
CA ALA A 34 -1.19 7.93 8.00
C ALA A 34 -1.69 6.47 7.98
N CYS A 35 -1.72 5.82 6.82
CA CYS A 35 -2.05 4.40 6.75
C CYS A 35 -0.89 3.59 7.37
N PRO A 36 -1.11 2.75 8.40
CA PRO A 36 -0.05 2.01 9.03
C PRO A 36 0.53 0.96 8.08
N ASN A 37 1.66 0.39 8.46
CA ASN A 37 2.14 -0.82 7.83
C ASN A 37 1.13 -1.95 8.09
N VAL A 38 0.90 -2.83 7.12
CA VAL A 38 -0.05 -3.94 7.32
C VAL A 38 0.45 -4.97 8.33
N LEU A 39 1.77 -5.06 8.49
CA LEU A 39 2.42 -6.03 9.34
C LEU A 39 2.85 -5.41 10.68
N THR A 40 2.54 -6.10 11.78
CA THR A 40 3.12 -5.81 13.11
C THR A 40 4.51 -6.43 13.29
N THR A 41 4.79 -7.49 12.54
CA THR A 41 6.09 -8.19 12.51
C THR A 41 6.33 -8.78 11.13
N TRP A 42 7.59 -8.89 10.73
CA TRP A 42 7.94 -9.52 9.46
C TRP A 42 7.59 -11.02 9.48
N LEU A 43 6.98 -11.50 8.39
CA LEU A 43 6.63 -12.91 8.23
C LEU A 43 7.71 -13.62 7.40
N ASP A 44 8.47 -14.50 8.04
CA ASP A 44 9.50 -15.31 7.39
C ASP A 44 8.97 -16.70 7.03
N PHE A 45 8.72 -16.92 5.74
CA PHE A 45 8.30 -18.21 5.17
C PHE A 45 9.45 -19.00 4.54
N ALA A 46 10.66 -18.43 4.50
CA ALA A 46 11.84 -19.07 3.95
C ALA A 46 13.06 -18.89 4.87
N PRO A 47 12.99 -19.30 6.15
CA PRO A 47 14.01 -18.97 7.16
C PRO A 47 15.38 -19.56 6.82
N HIS A 48 15.42 -20.66 6.08
CA HIS A 48 16.67 -21.30 5.62
C HIS A 48 17.32 -20.61 4.42
N GLN A 49 16.59 -19.73 3.73
CA GLN A 49 17.09 -18.92 2.61
C GLN A 49 17.39 -17.48 3.02
N ASN A 50 16.99 -17.11 4.23
CA ASN A 50 17.18 -15.77 4.75
C ASN A 50 18.58 -15.64 5.38
N THR A 51 19.24 -14.52 5.09
CA THR A 51 20.56 -14.20 5.63
C THR A 51 20.53 -13.02 6.61
N HIS A 52 19.40 -12.29 6.69
CA HIS A 52 19.30 -11.06 7.48
C HIS A 52 17.94 -10.93 8.17
N THR A 53 17.94 -10.28 9.33
CA THR A 53 16.71 -9.86 9.99
C THR A 53 16.06 -8.76 9.15
N VAL A 54 14.74 -8.86 8.98
CA VAL A 54 13.91 -7.85 8.33
C VAL A 54 12.90 -7.40 9.36
N ASP A 55 12.82 -6.09 9.56
CA ASP A 55 11.92 -5.47 10.51
C ASP A 55 10.78 -4.75 9.78
N VAL A 56 9.82 -4.28 10.57
CA VAL A 56 8.71 -3.47 10.09
C VAL A 56 8.58 -2.28 11.03
N HIS A 57 8.36 -1.09 10.48
CA HIS A 57 8.06 0.07 11.32
C HIS A 57 6.69 -0.09 11.97
N SER A 58 6.60 0.24 13.26
CA SER A 58 5.35 0.19 14.02
C SER A 58 4.35 1.25 13.56
N THR A 59 3.09 1.07 13.95
CA THR A 59 2.04 2.09 13.74
C THR A 59 2.40 3.43 14.39
N SER A 60 2.99 3.41 15.59
CA SER A 60 3.42 4.63 16.27
C SER A 60 4.51 5.39 15.51
N PHE A 61 5.39 4.67 14.81
CA PHE A 61 6.39 5.30 13.93
C PHE A 61 5.70 6.08 12.80
N TRP A 62 4.79 5.44 12.07
CA TRP A 62 4.08 6.06 10.96
C TRP A 62 3.18 7.22 11.40
N GLN A 63 2.53 7.07 12.55
CA GLN A 63 1.77 8.14 13.17
C GLN A 63 2.66 9.35 13.48
N ALA A 64 3.83 9.15 14.09
CA ALA A 64 4.77 10.24 14.36
C ALA A 64 5.26 10.92 13.07
N GLN A 65 5.52 10.15 12.00
CA GLN A 65 5.90 10.73 10.71
C GLN A 65 4.78 11.56 10.08
N PHE A 66 3.53 11.09 10.18
CA PHE A 66 2.37 11.83 9.70
C PHE A 66 2.16 13.13 10.48
N GLU A 67 2.20 13.07 11.81
CA GLU A 67 2.04 14.23 12.70
C GLU A 67 3.15 15.28 12.47
N ALA A 68 4.42 14.84 12.37
CA ALA A 68 5.55 15.72 12.08
C ALA A 68 5.42 16.43 10.72
N TYR A 69 4.81 15.77 9.73
CA TYR A 69 4.64 16.28 8.38
C TYR A 69 3.29 17.00 8.15
N GLN A 70 2.42 17.05 9.16
CA GLN A 70 1.04 17.54 9.00
C GLN A 70 0.97 19.00 8.55
N GLN A 71 1.76 19.89 9.15
CA GLN A 71 1.81 21.30 8.75
C GLN A 71 2.24 21.46 7.28
N ARG A 72 3.20 20.63 6.84
CA ARG A 72 3.66 20.61 5.45
C ARG A 72 2.57 20.10 4.50
N LEU A 73 1.79 19.10 4.89
CA LEU A 73 0.62 18.65 4.13
C LEU A 73 -0.43 19.77 3.98
N GLU A 74 -0.70 20.52 5.05
CA GLU A 74 -1.63 21.66 5.00
C GLU A 74 -1.13 22.77 4.06
N GLU A 75 0.17 23.07 4.08
CA GLU A 75 0.79 24.02 3.16
C GLU A 75 0.69 23.53 1.71
N LEU A 76 1.01 22.26 1.46
CA LEU A 76 0.87 21.64 0.15
C LEU A 76 -0.60 21.66 -0.32
N ASP A 77 -1.58 21.53 0.56
CA ASP A 77 -3.00 21.53 0.16
C ASP A 77 -3.55 22.93 -0.13
N THR A 78 -3.13 23.92 0.64
CA THR A 78 -3.76 25.25 0.65
C THR A 78 -3.02 26.32 -0.17
N THR A 79 -1.74 26.11 -0.49
CA THR A 79 -0.91 27.09 -1.19
C THR A 79 -0.53 26.63 -2.61
N THR A 80 0.40 27.32 -3.27
CA THR A 80 1.00 26.90 -4.54
C THR A 80 2.07 25.82 -4.38
N ALA A 81 2.47 25.46 -3.16
CA ALA A 81 3.48 24.44 -2.88
C ALA A 81 3.11 23.05 -3.45
N TYR A 82 1.81 22.74 -3.64
CA TYR A 82 1.35 21.51 -4.31
C TYR A 82 2.02 21.27 -5.67
N GLN A 83 2.48 22.33 -6.34
CA GLN A 83 3.14 22.23 -7.62
C GLN A 83 4.47 21.48 -7.53
N ASP A 84 5.17 21.54 -6.39
CA ASP A 84 6.42 20.82 -6.19
C ASP A 84 6.17 19.32 -6.13
N LEU A 85 5.22 18.87 -5.30
CA LEU A 85 4.75 17.48 -5.27
C LEU A 85 4.26 17.02 -6.64
N THR A 86 3.45 17.84 -7.32
CA THR A 86 2.90 17.50 -8.64
C THR A 86 4.02 17.33 -9.67
N ARG A 87 4.96 18.27 -9.73
CA ARG A 87 6.10 18.21 -10.64
C ARG A 87 7.02 17.03 -10.31
N TYR A 88 7.20 16.71 -9.03
CA TYR A 88 7.98 15.57 -8.60
C TYR A 88 7.37 14.25 -9.10
N LEU A 89 6.08 14.01 -8.84
CA LEU A 89 5.40 12.78 -9.23
C LEU A 89 5.32 12.62 -10.75
N LEU A 90 5.00 13.69 -11.49
CA LEU A 90 4.84 13.62 -12.95
C LEU A 90 6.15 13.43 -13.73
N LYS A 91 7.32 13.70 -13.11
CA LYS A 91 8.62 13.43 -13.72
C LYS A 91 9.03 11.96 -13.65
N ARG A 92 8.45 11.19 -12.72
CA ARG A 92 8.80 9.78 -12.53
C ARG A 92 8.27 8.91 -13.69
N PRO A 93 8.95 7.81 -14.02
CA PRO A 93 8.47 6.88 -15.04
C PRO A 93 7.16 6.22 -14.60
N SER A 94 6.19 6.13 -15.51
CA SER A 94 4.90 5.45 -15.27
C SER A 94 4.13 5.92 -14.01
N PRO A 95 3.86 7.22 -13.84
CA PRO A 95 3.26 7.77 -12.60
C PRO A 95 1.82 7.28 -12.38
N SER A 96 1.18 6.71 -13.39
CA SER A 96 -0.14 6.09 -13.27
C SER A 96 -0.09 4.67 -12.70
N ARG A 97 1.08 4.01 -12.64
CA ARG A 97 1.22 2.68 -12.05
C ARG A 97 1.26 2.80 -10.52
N LEU A 98 0.39 2.08 -9.80
CA LEU A 98 0.24 2.25 -8.34
C LEU A 98 1.53 2.08 -7.55
N GLY A 99 2.37 1.10 -7.92
CA GLY A 99 3.68 0.89 -7.27
C GLY A 99 4.59 2.12 -7.44
N PHE A 100 4.78 2.59 -8.67
CA PHE A 100 5.60 3.76 -8.95
C PHE A 100 5.06 5.05 -8.33
N HIS A 101 3.72 5.21 -8.26
CA HIS A 101 3.10 6.33 -7.55
C HIS A 101 3.35 6.24 -6.04
N PHE A 102 3.19 5.06 -5.44
CA PHE A 102 3.46 4.82 -4.02
C PHE A 102 4.92 5.13 -3.66
N GLU A 103 5.86 4.58 -4.43
CA GLU A 103 7.29 4.87 -4.29
C GLU A 103 7.54 6.37 -4.45
N GLY A 104 6.94 7.01 -5.46
CA GLY A 104 7.11 8.45 -5.70
C GLY A 104 6.61 9.33 -4.56
N LEU A 105 5.50 8.95 -3.92
CA LEU A 105 4.98 9.66 -2.74
C LEU A 105 5.92 9.51 -1.54
N LEU A 106 6.43 8.31 -1.28
CA LEU A 106 7.37 8.08 -0.18
C LEU A 106 8.72 8.75 -0.44
N SER A 107 9.27 8.68 -1.66
CA SER A 107 10.50 9.40 -2.00
C SER A 107 10.33 10.92 -1.89
N PHE A 108 9.19 11.47 -2.32
CA PHE A 108 8.90 12.89 -2.14
C PHE A 108 8.89 13.26 -0.66
N TRP A 109 8.15 12.51 0.17
CA TRP A 109 8.11 12.77 1.61
C TRP A 109 9.49 12.69 2.25
N LEU A 110 10.30 11.69 1.88
CA LEU A 110 11.66 11.52 2.40
C LEU A 110 12.57 12.70 2.01
N GLU A 111 12.54 13.14 0.75
CA GLU A 111 13.38 14.25 0.31
C GLU A 111 12.92 15.61 0.87
N ASP A 112 11.62 15.91 0.78
CA ASP A 112 11.03 17.16 1.28
C ASP A 112 11.12 17.21 2.80
N GLY A 113 10.74 16.13 3.49
CA GLY A 113 10.79 16.03 4.94
C GLY A 113 12.21 16.15 5.50
N PHE A 114 13.22 15.54 4.85
CA PHE A 114 14.61 15.71 5.24
C PHE A 114 15.09 17.16 5.03
N ALA A 115 14.78 17.77 3.88
CA ALA A 115 15.13 19.17 3.60
C ALA A 115 14.51 20.15 4.61
N HIS A 116 13.32 19.82 5.11
CA HIS A 116 12.59 20.58 6.13
C HIS A 116 12.90 20.12 7.58
N GLN A 117 13.83 19.19 7.79
CA GLN A 117 14.22 18.67 9.12
C GLN A 117 13.05 18.07 9.91
N LEU A 118 12.11 17.44 9.22
CA LEU A 118 10.92 16.82 9.81
C LEU A 118 11.15 15.35 10.21
N HIS A 119 12.21 14.72 9.71
CA HIS A 119 12.66 13.37 10.07
C HIS A 119 14.16 13.18 9.80
N PRO A 120 14.82 12.13 10.35
CA PRO A 120 16.27 11.95 10.23
C PRO A 120 16.72 11.14 9.00
N TYR A 121 15.80 10.66 8.16
CA TYR A 121 16.12 9.81 7.01
C TYR A 121 16.55 10.62 5.77
N GLU A 122 17.79 10.43 5.32
CA GLU A 122 18.29 10.96 4.05
C GLU A 122 18.29 9.87 2.98
N ILE A 123 17.80 10.16 1.77
CA ILE A 123 17.93 9.22 0.65
C ILE A 123 19.37 9.23 0.13
N LEU A 124 20.03 8.07 0.16
CA LEU A 124 21.34 7.86 -0.48
C LEU A 124 21.21 7.33 -1.92
N ALA A 125 20.20 6.50 -2.17
CA ALA A 125 19.89 5.99 -3.50
C ALA A 125 18.44 5.47 -3.60
N ASN A 126 17.88 5.52 -4.81
CA ASN A 126 16.58 4.97 -5.15
C ASN A 126 16.73 3.94 -6.29
N ASN A 127 15.85 2.92 -6.33
CA ASN A 127 15.71 2.00 -7.46
C ASN A 127 17.06 1.35 -7.88
N VAL A 128 17.86 0.91 -6.89
CA VAL A 128 19.23 0.40 -7.08
C VAL A 128 19.17 -0.97 -7.74
N GLN A 129 19.68 -1.06 -8.97
CA GLN A 129 19.70 -2.31 -9.72
C GLN A 129 20.78 -3.27 -9.19
N LEU A 130 20.38 -4.51 -8.92
CA LEU A 130 21.29 -5.57 -8.46
C LEU A 130 21.71 -6.45 -9.63
N TYR A 131 23.02 -6.65 -9.79
CA TYR A 131 23.57 -7.44 -10.88
C TYR A 131 24.30 -8.71 -10.40
N SER A 132 24.13 -9.79 -11.16
CA SER A 132 25.02 -10.96 -11.11
C SER A 132 25.68 -11.12 -12.47
N GLY A 133 26.91 -10.62 -12.59
CA GLY A 133 27.58 -10.47 -13.88
C GLY A 133 26.83 -9.46 -14.76
N LYS A 134 26.33 -9.90 -15.92
CA LYS A 134 25.58 -9.04 -16.87
C LYS A 134 24.06 -9.10 -16.67
N GLN A 135 23.57 -9.88 -15.72
CA GLN A 135 22.14 -10.11 -15.52
C GLN A 135 21.64 -9.28 -14.34
N THR A 136 20.57 -8.51 -14.55
CA THR A 136 19.79 -7.91 -13.46
C THR A 136 19.08 -9.03 -12.69
N THR A 137 19.35 -9.10 -11.40
CA THR A 137 18.83 -10.13 -10.49
C THR A 137 17.73 -9.62 -9.56
N GLY A 138 17.60 -8.30 -9.46
CA GLY A 138 16.60 -7.61 -8.66
C GLY A 138 16.87 -6.11 -8.66
N GLU A 139 16.05 -5.41 -7.89
CA GLU A 139 16.12 -3.97 -7.65
C GLU A 139 15.81 -3.73 -6.17
N LEU A 140 16.43 -2.72 -5.58
CA LEU A 140 16.15 -2.26 -4.22
C LEU A 140 15.49 -0.89 -4.29
N ASP A 141 14.39 -0.71 -3.57
CA ASP A 141 13.58 0.50 -3.72
C ASP A 141 14.27 1.74 -3.13
N LEU A 142 14.66 1.70 -1.85
CA LEU A 142 15.25 2.84 -1.14
C LEU A 142 16.45 2.43 -0.28
N ILE A 143 17.55 3.17 -0.43
CA ILE A 143 18.71 3.11 0.48
C ILE A 143 18.80 4.45 1.20
N LEU A 144 18.69 4.41 2.52
CA LEU A 144 18.59 5.59 3.37
C LEU A 144 19.76 5.64 4.36
N TYR A 145 20.18 6.85 4.72
CA TYR A 145 20.99 7.09 5.92
C TYR A 145 20.07 7.58 7.04
N ASN A 146 20.03 6.85 8.14
CA ASN A 146 19.34 7.27 9.35
C ASN A 146 20.32 8.09 10.20
N HIS A 147 20.16 9.41 10.21
CA HIS A 147 21.04 10.32 10.97
C HIS A 147 20.89 10.20 12.50
N GLU A 148 19.75 9.69 13.00
CA GLU A 148 19.52 9.50 14.43
C GLU A 148 20.32 8.29 14.97
N GLU A 149 20.33 7.20 14.21
CA GLU A 149 21.04 5.97 14.58
C GLU A 149 22.45 5.86 13.95
N SER A 150 22.80 6.76 13.04
CA SER A 150 24.07 6.77 12.29
C SER A 150 24.34 5.45 11.55
N LEU A 151 23.35 4.98 10.80
CA LEU A 151 23.43 3.71 10.05
C LEU A 151 22.69 3.76 8.71
N VAL A 152 22.96 2.79 7.84
CA VAL A 152 22.30 2.66 6.53
C VAL A 152 21.12 1.68 6.62
N GLU A 153 19.97 2.13 6.16
CA GLU A 153 18.74 1.34 6.10
C GLU A 153 18.38 1.02 4.63
N HIS A 154 17.88 -0.18 4.39
CA HIS A 154 17.20 -0.53 3.15
C HIS A 154 15.71 -0.64 3.42
N TRP A 155 14.91 0.19 2.75
CA TRP A 155 13.46 0.10 2.81
C TRP A 155 12.94 -0.48 1.50
N GLU A 156 12.20 -1.57 1.61
CA GLU A 156 11.56 -2.23 0.47
C GLU A 156 10.05 -1.98 0.51
N LEU A 157 9.51 -1.48 -0.59
CA LEU A 157 8.18 -0.92 -0.67
C LEU A 157 7.20 -1.86 -1.36
N ALA A 158 5.96 -1.86 -0.87
CA ALA A 158 4.86 -2.53 -1.54
C ALA A 158 3.53 -1.85 -1.22
N ILE A 159 2.78 -1.53 -2.26
CA ILE A 159 1.35 -1.25 -2.15
C ILE A 159 0.56 -2.48 -2.62
N LYS A 160 -0.28 -3.05 -1.76
CA LYS A 160 -1.00 -4.30 -2.02
C LYS A 160 -2.48 -4.23 -1.66
N PHE A 161 -3.26 -4.94 -2.45
CA PHE A 161 -4.72 -5.00 -2.36
C PHE A 161 -5.11 -6.47 -2.31
N PHE A 162 -5.20 -7.00 -1.09
CA PHE A 162 -5.38 -8.42 -0.84
C PHE A 162 -6.78 -8.73 -0.28
N MET A 163 -7.41 -9.73 -0.86
CA MET A 163 -8.69 -10.28 -0.41
C MET A 163 -8.38 -11.53 0.41
N GLY A 164 -8.77 -11.53 1.68
CA GLY A 164 -8.66 -12.68 2.56
C GLY A 164 -9.81 -13.65 2.35
N SER A 165 -9.53 -14.94 2.41
CA SER A 165 -10.53 -16.00 2.57
C SER A 165 -10.20 -16.85 3.79
N ALA A 166 -11.22 -17.40 4.46
CA ALA A 166 -11.02 -18.33 5.57
C ALA A 166 -10.14 -19.52 5.11
N PRO A 167 -9.15 -19.96 5.90
CA PRO A 167 -8.92 -19.66 7.32
C PRO A 167 -8.09 -18.38 7.62
N PHE A 168 -7.93 -17.48 6.64
CA PHE A 168 -7.22 -16.20 6.77
C PHE A 168 -5.73 -16.30 7.12
N ALA A 169 -5.11 -17.46 6.88
CA ALA A 169 -3.66 -17.59 6.88
C ALA A 169 -3.04 -16.80 5.71
N PRO A 170 -1.78 -16.32 5.79
CA PRO A 170 -1.15 -15.44 4.81
C PRO A 170 -1.29 -15.85 3.33
N GLU A 171 -1.22 -17.14 3.02
CA GLU A 171 -1.42 -17.70 1.68
C GLU A 171 -2.83 -17.49 1.11
N ASN A 172 -3.82 -17.26 1.98
CA ASN A 172 -5.23 -17.02 1.65
C ASN A 172 -5.56 -15.53 1.46
N TRP A 173 -4.57 -14.64 1.57
CA TRP A 173 -4.70 -13.22 1.25
C TRP A 173 -4.24 -12.98 -0.18
N VAL A 174 -5.17 -13.14 -1.13
CA VAL A 174 -4.90 -13.18 -2.58
C VAL A 174 -5.09 -11.81 -3.23
N GLY A 175 -4.20 -11.46 -4.15
CA GLY A 175 -4.28 -10.22 -4.91
C GLY A 175 -5.50 -10.18 -5.82
N ILE A 176 -6.04 -8.98 -6.03
CA ILE A 176 -7.10 -8.74 -7.04
C ILE A 176 -6.71 -9.31 -8.41
N ASN A 177 -5.40 -9.30 -8.72
CA ASN A 177 -4.83 -10.12 -9.79
C ASN A 177 -4.32 -11.44 -9.18
N SER A 178 -5.11 -12.51 -9.30
CA SER A 178 -5.02 -13.83 -8.62
C SER A 178 -3.67 -14.56 -8.60
N ARG A 179 -2.66 -14.02 -9.28
CA ARG A 179 -1.29 -14.57 -9.34
C ARG A 179 -0.38 -14.05 -8.23
N ASP A 180 -0.91 -13.44 -7.17
CA ASP A 180 -0.13 -12.95 -6.03
C ASP A 180 -0.87 -13.27 -4.71
N ASN A 181 -0.14 -13.53 -3.63
CA ASN A 181 -0.70 -13.62 -2.29
C ASN A 181 0.34 -13.11 -1.27
N LEU A 182 -0.09 -12.88 -0.02
CA LEU A 182 0.79 -12.31 1.00
C LEU A 182 2.03 -13.19 1.22
N GLU A 183 1.87 -14.50 1.43
CA GLU A 183 3.01 -15.42 1.63
C GLU A 183 4.05 -15.34 0.49
N ARG A 184 3.60 -15.37 -0.77
CA ARG A 184 4.49 -15.29 -1.94
C ARG A 184 5.15 -13.94 -2.07
N LYS A 185 4.46 -12.84 -1.75
CA LYS A 185 5.06 -11.50 -1.72
C LYS A 185 6.15 -11.42 -0.65
N MET A 186 5.87 -11.91 0.56
CA MET A 186 6.84 -11.95 1.65
C MET A 186 8.07 -12.80 1.30
N THR A 187 7.83 -14.02 0.80
CA THR A 187 8.90 -14.93 0.34
C THR A 187 9.72 -14.30 -0.78
N HIS A 188 9.10 -13.59 -1.72
CA HIS A 188 9.82 -12.92 -2.81
C HIS A 188 10.72 -11.80 -2.28
N MET A 189 10.19 -10.91 -1.44
CA MET A 189 10.97 -9.81 -0.83
C MET A 189 12.17 -10.36 -0.07
N GLN A 190 11.96 -11.43 0.72
CA GLN A 190 12.99 -12.03 1.54
C GLN A 190 14.07 -12.77 0.75
N THR A 191 13.69 -13.54 -0.26
CA THR A 191 14.61 -14.37 -1.05
C THR A 191 15.23 -13.65 -2.24
N LYS A 192 14.85 -12.38 -2.46
CA LYS A 192 15.39 -11.54 -3.55
C LYS A 192 15.87 -10.19 -3.01
N GLN A 193 14.95 -9.33 -2.62
CA GLN A 193 15.21 -7.90 -2.37
C GLN A 193 16.04 -7.71 -1.08
N PHE A 194 15.81 -8.50 -0.04
CA PHE A 194 16.54 -8.36 1.23
C PHE A 194 17.89 -9.09 1.31
N ARG A 195 18.33 -9.76 0.25
CA ARG A 195 19.57 -10.58 0.27
C ARG A 195 20.86 -9.76 0.19
N SER A 196 20.80 -8.54 -0.31
CA SER A 196 22.00 -7.73 -0.52
C SER A 196 22.54 -7.20 0.81
N VAL A 197 23.82 -7.43 1.08
CA VAL A 197 24.54 -6.82 2.22
C VAL A 197 25.19 -5.51 1.82
N TRP A 198 25.72 -5.48 0.60
CA TRP A 198 26.41 -4.34 0.02
C TRP A 198 25.68 -3.92 -1.24
N VAL A 199 25.60 -2.62 -1.44
CA VAL A 199 24.99 -2.01 -2.62
C VAL A 199 25.96 -1.01 -3.21
N ASP A 200 26.14 -1.07 -4.52
CA ASP A 200 26.88 -0.07 -5.26
C ASP A 200 25.88 0.99 -5.71
N THR A 201 26.07 2.22 -5.26
CA THR A 201 25.23 3.37 -5.63
C THR A 201 26.00 4.29 -6.56
N GLU A 202 25.30 5.04 -7.40
CA GLU A 202 25.91 5.93 -8.39
C GLU A 202 26.71 7.06 -7.72
N ASP A 203 26.15 7.67 -6.67
CA ASP A 203 26.71 8.88 -6.05
C ASP A 203 27.48 8.63 -4.74
N HIS A 204 27.17 7.55 -4.01
CA HIS A 204 27.75 7.28 -2.68
C HIS A 204 28.70 6.07 -2.67
N GLY A 205 28.97 5.49 -3.84
CA GLY A 205 29.82 4.31 -3.97
C GLY A 205 29.22 3.11 -3.25
N ARG A 206 30.10 2.26 -2.70
CA ARG A 206 29.71 0.98 -2.10
C ARG A 206 29.32 1.14 -0.63
N LEU A 207 28.04 0.93 -0.33
CA LEU A 207 27.45 1.06 1.00
C LEU A 207 27.13 -0.31 1.60
N ARG A 208 27.25 -0.44 2.91
CA ARG A 208 26.77 -1.60 3.68
C ARG A 208 25.37 -1.32 4.18
N ILE A 209 24.44 -2.25 4.04
CA ILE A 209 23.10 -2.17 4.63
C ILE A 209 23.14 -2.75 6.05
N ASP A 210 22.83 -1.91 7.05
CA ASP A 210 22.81 -2.28 8.46
C ASP A 210 21.44 -2.80 8.89
N LYS A 211 20.36 -2.12 8.51
CA LYS A 211 18.97 -2.51 8.81
C LYS A 211 18.11 -2.63 7.56
N ARG A 212 17.06 -3.45 7.62
CA ARG A 212 16.13 -3.72 6.52
C ARG A 212 14.70 -3.58 7.01
N TYR A 213 13.90 -2.79 6.31
CA TYR A 213 12.50 -2.60 6.63
C TYR A 213 11.60 -2.95 5.46
N GLY A 214 10.57 -3.75 5.74
CA GLY A 214 9.48 -4.01 4.82
C GLY A 214 8.32 -3.05 5.04
N ILE A 215 7.96 -2.28 4.01
CA ILE A 215 6.84 -1.33 4.05
C ILE A 215 5.76 -1.81 3.10
N ILE A 216 4.75 -2.48 3.65
CA ILE A 216 3.63 -3.04 2.93
C ILE A 216 2.37 -2.29 3.36
N LYS A 217 1.92 -1.37 2.51
CA LYS A 217 0.69 -0.59 2.71
C LYS A 217 -0.38 -1.01 1.70
N GLY A 218 -1.56 -0.44 1.83
CA GLY A 218 -2.65 -0.64 0.87
C GLY A 218 -3.95 -0.94 1.57
N ARG A 219 -4.74 -1.86 1.02
CA ARG A 219 -6.09 -2.16 1.52
C ARG A 219 -6.30 -3.66 1.54
N PHE A 220 -6.78 -4.16 2.68
CA PHE A 220 -7.12 -5.57 2.82
C PHE A 220 -8.64 -5.70 2.84
N PHE A 221 -9.14 -6.81 2.32
CA PHE A 221 -10.57 -7.02 2.15
C PHE A 221 -10.98 -8.35 2.76
N LEU A 222 -12.04 -8.37 3.55
CA LEU A 222 -12.72 -9.57 4.03
C LEU A 222 -13.97 -9.87 3.19
N PRO A 223 -14.42 -11.12 3.11
CA PRO A 223 -15.70 -11.43 2.46
C PRO A 223 -16.82 -10.60 3.11
N ILE A 224 -17.73 -10.08 2.30
CA ILE A 224 -18.90 -9.36 2.82
C ILE A 224 -19.67 -10.25 3.81
N HIS A 225 -20.18 -9.64 4.88
CA HIS A 225 -20.86 -10.34 5.98
C HIS A 225 -19.99 -11.33 6.76
N THR A 226 -18.66 -11.17 6.75
CA THR A 226 -17.77 -11.93 7.65
C THR A 226 -18.06 -11.56 9.11
N THR A 227 -18.62 -12.49 9.86
CA THR A 227 -18.93 -12.33 11.29
C THR A 227 -17.84 -12.88 12.22
N GLU A 228 -17.08 -13.87 11.74
CA GLU A 228 -16.02 -14.54 12.51
C GLU A 228 -14.64 -14.26 11.90
N PHE A 229 -14.13 -13.05 12.13
CA PHE A 229 -12.74 -12.72 11.81
C PHE A 229 -11.89 -12.71 13.09
N LYS A 230 -11.04 -13.73 13.23
CA LYS A 230 -10.01 -13.75 14.27
C LYS A 230 -8.79 -12.98 13.75
N HIS A 231 -8.60 -11.78 14.27
CA HIS A 231 -7.51 -10.91 13.86
C HIS A 231 -6.14 -11.60 14.06
N PRO A 232 -5.37 -11.86 12.98
CA PRO A 232 -4.07 -12.50 13.10
C PRO A 232 -3.07 -11.60 13.83
N SER A 233 -2.16 -12.18 14.62
CA SER A 233 -1.16 -11.41 15.37
C SER A 233 -0.22 -10.58 14.50
N TRP A 234 -0.05 -10.98 13.23
CA TRP A 234 0.79 -10.30 12.25
C TRP A 234 0.09 -9.14 11.54
N LEU A 235 -1.25 -9.07 11.58
CA LEU A 235 -2.00 -8.01 10.94
C LEU A 235 -2.13 -6.83 11.91
N GLU A 236 -1.82 -5.62 11.47
CA GLU A 236 -1.95 -4.44 12.32
C GLU A 236 -3.43 -4.15 12.68
N PRO A 237 -3.81 -4.11 13.97
CA PRO A 237 -5.20 -3.89 14.39
C PRO A 237 -5.85 -2.61 13.87
N SER A 238 -5.07 -1.54 13.71
CA SER A 238 -5.57 -0.27 13.17
C SER A 238 -5.59 -0.21 11.64
N PHE A 239 -5.06 -1.24 10.95
CA PHE A 239 -5.00 -1.28 9.50
C PHE A 239 -6.41 -1.36 8.89
N PRO A 240 -6.72 -0.53 7.87
CA PRO A 240 -8.06 -0.49 7.31
C PRO A 240 -8.39 -1.80 6.58
N ILE A 241 -9.44 -2.46 7.04
CA ILE A 241 -10.04 -3.64 6.41
C ILE A 241 -11.37 -3.23 5.79
N HIS A 242 -11.57 -3.64 4.54
CA HIS A 242 -12.76 -3.38 3.76
C HIS A 242 -13.42 -4.69 3.36
N GLU A 243 -14.40 -4.64 2.47
CA GLU A 243 -15.14 -5.83 2.05
C GLU A 243 -14.88 -6.21 0.60
N TRP A 244 -14.99 -7.49 0.29
CA TRP A 244 -15.05 -8.00 -1.06
C TRP A 244 -16.21 -8.98 -1.23
N CYS A 245 -16.71 -9.09 -2.45
CA CYS A 245 -17.77 -10.01 -2.83
C CYS A 245 -17.36 -10.80 -4.07
N ASP A 246 -17.55 -12.11 -4.04
CA ASP A 246 -17.46 -12.93 -5.25
C ASP A 246 -18.64 -12.58 -6.17
N LYS A 247 -18.38 -12.30 -7.45
CA LYS A 247 -19.43 -12.05 -8.45
C LYS A 247 -20.37 -13.25 -8.59
N ASN A 248 -19.88 -14.46 -8.36
CA ASN A 248 -20.68 -15.69 -8.46
C ASN A 248 -21.55 -15.93 -7.21
N ASP A 249 -21.30 -15.21 -6.11
CA ASP A 249 -22.16 -15.24 -4.92
C ASP A 249 -23.33 -14.27 -5.09
N LEU A 250 -24.34 -14.71 -5.83
CA LEU A 250 -25.52 -13.90 -6.15
C LEU A 250 -26.30 -13.46 -4.90
N THR A 251 -26.23 -14.24 -3.82
CA THR A 251 -26.92 -13.92 -2.55
C THR A 251 -26.30 -12.68 -1.93
N ASN A 252 -24.98 -12.69 -1.77
CA ASN A 252 -24.24 -11.57 -1.19
C ASN A 252 -24.18 -10.37 -2.15
N LEU A 253 -24.03 -10.61 -3.45
CA LEU A 253 -24.06 -9.55 -4.46
C LEU A 253 -25.38 -8.79 -4.47
N ALA A 254 -26.52 -9.47 -4.23
CA ALA A 254 -27.84 -8.84 -4.12
C ALA A 254 -27.99 -7.92 -2.90
N THR A 255 -27.14 -8.05 -1.88
CA THR A 255 -27.13 -7.14 -0.72
C THR A 255 -26.44 -5.80 -1.01
N ILE A 256 -25.66 -5.73 -2.09
CA ILE A 256 -24.95 -4.52 -2.51
C ILE A 256 -25.86 -3.74 -3.44
N ASN A 257 -25.98 -2.42 -3.24
CA ASN A 257 -26.75 -1.58 -4.14
C ASN A 257 -25.98 -1.33 -5.44
N THR A 258 -26.10 -2.27 -6.38
CA THR A 258 -25.39 -2.25 -7.66
C THR A 258 -25.68 -1.00 -8.49
N THR A 259 -26.82 -0.34 -8.31
CA THR A 259 -27.17 0.91 -9.02
C THR A 259 -26.30 2.10 -8.59
N THR A 260 -25.69 2.01 -7.42
CA THR A 260 -24.79 3.04 -6.86
C THR A 260 -23.31 2.67 -6.93
N LEU A 261 -23.00 1.45 -7.38
CA LEU A 261 -21.62 0.98 -7.52
C LEU A 261 -20.92 1.72 -8.66
N ARG A 262 -19.87 2.47 -8.31
CA ARG A 262 -18.96 3.05 -9.30
C ARG A 262 -17.63 2.34 -9.27
N ARG A 263 -17.13 1.92 -10.43
CA ARG A 263 -15.79 1.33 -10.54
C ARG A 263 -14.73 2.40 -10.22
N ALA A 264 -13.80 2.07 -9.35
CA ALA A 264 -12.68 2.95 -9.03
C ALA A 264 -11.75 3.08 -10.24
N HIS A 265 -11.38 4.31 -10.58
CA HIS A 265 -10.24 4.55 -11.46
C HIS A 265 -8.97 4.09 -10.76
N TYR A 266 -7.96 3.69 -11.53
CA TYR A 266 -6.78 3.07 -10.94
C TYR A 266 -6.04 3.98 -9.94
N VAL A 267 -6.07 5.30 -10.16
CA VAL A 267 -5.54 6.32 -9.22
C VAL A 267 -6.33 6.45 -7.92
N GLU A 268 -7.58 5.98 -7.87
CA GLU A 268 -8.45 6.07 -6.68
C GLU A 268 -8.26 4.91 -5.71
N TRP A 269 -7.35 3.98 -6.00
CA TRP A 269 -7.08 2.86 -5.10
C TRP A 269 -6.41 3.32 -3.79
N PHE A 270 -5.73 4.48 -3.80
CA PHE A 270 -5.28 5.17 -2.59
C PHE A 270 -6.44 5.90 -1.91
N SER A 271 -7.04 6.86 -2.62
CA SER A 271 -8.10 7.72 -2.10
C SER A 271 -9.16 8.02 -3.16
N LYS A 272 -10.45 8.05 -2.76
CA LYS A 272 -11.57 8.37 -3.66
C LYS A 272 -11.46 9.81 -4.16
N ARG A 273 -11.90 10.07 -5.40
CA ARG A 273 -11.93 11.40 -6.01
C ARG A 273 -13.34 11.73 -6.53
N ASP A 274 -14.03 12.63 -5.85
CA ASP A 274 -15.42 13.01 -6.13
C ASP A 274 -15.65 13.58 -7.55
N PHE A 275 -14.59 14.09 -8.18
CA PHE A 275 -14.64 14.50 -9.58
C PHE A 275 -15.10 13.37 -10.51
N TYR A 276 -14.69 12.12 -10.24
CA TYR A 276 -15.07 10.97 -11.07
C TYR A 276 -16.53 10.56 -10.87
N ASP A 277 -17.11 10.80 -9.70
CA ASP A 277 -18.53 10.52 -9.45
C ASP A 277 -19.41 11.31 -10.44
N ASN A 278 -19.10 12.60 -10.66
CA ASN A 278 -19.81 13.47 -11.60
C ASN A 278 -19.41 13.23 -13.07
N TYR A 279 -18.17 12.81 -13.33
CA TYR A 279 -17.70 12.52 -14.69
C TYR A 279 -18.36 11.26 -15.25
N ASP A 280 -18.35 10.17 -14.48
CA ASP A 280 -18.91 8.88 -14.90
C ASP A 280 -20.44 8.94 -15.00
N ALA A 281 -21.12 9.64 -14.08
CA ALA A 281 -22.57 9.87 -14.15
C ALA A 281 -23.02 10.58 -15.44
N ARG A 282 -22.16 11.42 -16.02
CA ARG A 282 -22.43 12.11 -17.30
C ARG A 282 -22.14 11.24 -18.53
N LEU A 283 -21.23 10.27 -18.41
CA LEU A 283 -20.83 9.43 -19.53
C LEU A 283 -21.73 8.22 -19.74
N SER A 284 -22.36 7.70 -18.68
CA SER A 284 -23.48 6.75 -18.77
C SER A 284 -24.08 6.57 -17.37
N PRO A 285 -25.39 6.80 -17.15
CA PRO A 285 -26.05 6.08 -16.08
C PRO A 285 -25.91 4.61 -16.44
N LEU A 286 -25.29 3.82 -15.57
CA LEU A 286 -25.21 2.37 -15.71
C LEU A 286 -26.64 1.84 -15.88
N ASN A 287 -27.09 1.67 -17.11
CA ASN A 287 -28.21 0.79 -17.42
C ASN A 287 -27.70 -0.62 -17.09
N LEU A 288 -27.81 -0.99 -15.82
CA LEU A 288 -27.61 -2.35 -15.29
C LEU A 288 -28.76 -3.26 -15.78
N SER A 289 -29.03 -3.25 -17.08
CA SER A 289 -29.60 -4.42 -17.73
C SER A 289 -28.44 -5.31 -18.12
N GLU A 290 -28.42 -6.53 -17.59
CA GLU A 290 -27.40 -7.59 -17.75
C GLU A 290 -26.33 -7.59 -16.66
N THR A 291 -26.58 -8.46 -15.69
CA THR A 291 -25.68 -9.10 -14.71
C THR A 291 -24.36 -9.66 -15.27
N ASP A 292 -24.05 -9.43 -16.55
CA ASP A 292 -22.87 -9.96 -17.25
C ASP A 292 -21.64 -9.01 -17.19
N THR A 293 -21.80 -7.73 -16.83
CA THR A 293 -20.77 -6.69 -17.07
C THR A 293 -19.85 -6.30 -15.90
N LEU A 294 -20.10 -6.73 -14.66
CA LEU A 294 -19.17 -6.47 -13.53
C LEU A 294 -17.86 -7.25 -13.75
N ARG A 295 -16.72 -6.53 -13.72
CA ARG A 295 -15.36 -7.08 -13.87
C ARG A 295 -14.66 -7.08 -12.53
N THR A 296 -13.64 -7.92 -12.37
CA THR A 296 -12.76 -7.87 -11.20
C THR A 296 -12.17 -6.46 -11.03
N GLY A 297 -12.31 -5.90 -9.83
CA GLY A 297 -11.74 -4.60 -9.50
C GLY A 297 -12.27 -4.00 -8.22
N LEU A 298 -11.70 -2.84 -7.87
CA LEU A 298 -12.19 -2.00 -6.78
C LEU A 298 -13.36 -1.14 -7.28
N TYR A 299 -14.38 -1.03 -6.43
CA TYR A 299 -15.57 -0.22 -6.62
C TYR A 299 -15.82 0.63 -5.36
N PHE A 300 -16.63 1.67 -5.51
CA PHE A 300 -17.16 2.47 -4.41
C PHE A 300 -18.69 2.34 -4.37
N GLU A 301 -19.22 2.01 -3.19
CA GLU A 301 -20.63 2.18 -2.84
C GLU A 301 -20.74 3.42 -1.94
N GLY A 302 -21.11 4.56 -2.51
CA GLY A 302 -20.91 5.86 -1.83
C GLY A 302 -19.42 6.13 -1.63
N ASP A 303 -18.96 6.23 -0.38
CA ASP A 303 -17.54 6.36 -0.02
C ASP A 303 -16.89 5.05 0.41
N ARG A 304 -17.69 3.97 0.49
CA ARG A 304 -17.25 2.66 0.96
C ARG A 304 -16.53 1.91 -0.15
N PRO A 305 -15.22 1.61 -0.03
CA PRO A 305 -14.52 0.79 -0.99
C PRO A 305 -14.95 -0.68 -0.84
N ILE A 306 -15.25 -1.33 -1.97
CA ILE A 306 -15.59 -2.75 -2.04
C ILE A 306 -14.94 -3.37 -3.27
N VAL A 307 -14.36 -4.56 -3.12
CA VAL A 307 -13.85 -5.31 -4.27
C VAL A 307 -14.91 -6.27 -4.77
N ILE A 308 -15.22 -6.21 -6.07
CA ILE A 308 -15.98 -7.28 -6.73
C ILE A 308 -14.96 -8.18 -7.40
N TYR A 309 -14.91 -9.44 -6.98
CA TYR A 309 -13.94 -10.40 -7.48
C TYR A 309 -14.60 -11.41 -8.40
N PHE A 310 -13.94 -11.71 -9.52
CA PHE A 310 -14.29 -12.80 -10.41
C PHE A 310 -13.08 -13.73 -10.52
N ALA A 311 -13.18 -14.92 -9.95
CA ALA A 311 -12.25 -15.99 -10.25
C ALA A 311 -12.46 -16.39 -11.71
N TYR A 312 -11.53 -16.02 -12.60
CA TYR A 312 -11.46 -16.75 -13.87
C TYR A 312 -11.21 -18.21 -13.51
N PRO A 313 -12.02 -19.17 -14.01
CA PRO A 313 -11.66 -20.57 -13.87
C PRO A 313 -10.26 -20.70 -14.43
N GLU A 314 -9.32 -21.16 -13.60
CA GLU A 314 -7.97 -21.45 -14.05
C GLU A 314 -8.11 -22.30 -15.30
N LYS A 315 -7.65 -21.80 -16.46
CA LYS A 315 -7.40 -22.72 -17.56
C LYS A 315 -6.41 -23.74 -17.00
N PRO A 316 -6.73 -25.04 -16.97
CA PRO A 316 -5.76 -26.03 -16.53
C PRO A 316 -4.52 -25.81 -17.39
N TYR A 317 -3.41 -25.49 -16.73
CA TYR A 317 -2.13 -25.34 -17.41
C TYR A 317 -1.83 -26.66 -18.10
N ASP A 318 -1.76 -26.63 -19.43
CA ASP A 318 -1.01 -27.63 -20.19
C ASP A 318 0.40 -27.63 -19.62
N LYS A 319 0.73 -28.70 -18.88
CA LYS A 319 2.11 -29.06 -18.59
C LYS A 319 2.76 -29.41 -19.93
N LEU A 320 3.57 -28.51 -20.47
CA LEU A 320 4.61 -28.81 -21.45
C LEU A 320 5.89 -28.06 -21.07
#